data_AF-A0A9P3H9P8-F1
#
_entry.id   AF-A0A9P3H9P8-F1
#
_cell.length_a   1.000
_cell.length_b   1.000
_cell.length_c   1.000
_cell.angle_alpha   90.00
_cell.angle_beta   90.00
_cell.angle_gamma   90.00
#
_symmetry.space_group_name_H-M   'P 1'
#
loop_
_entity.id
_entity.type
_entity.pdbx_description
1 polymer ?
#
loop_
_entity_poly.entity_id
_entity_poly.type
_entity_poly.pdbx_seq_one_letter_code
_entity_poly.pdbx_strand_id
1 'polypeptide(L)' 'MAGYLQQDPAVEKWIRMRESTAKHFRWNARNVRTVGILGLIIPAGILYLATEYNGTSKWAAQGPSPKVAAVAEEDA' A
#
# COMPACT_ATOMS: atom_id res chain seq x y z
N MET A 1 10.11 -14.44 -38.95
CA MET A 1 11.01 -14.81 -37.84
C MET A 1 11.21 -13.57 -37.00
N ALA A 2 10.91 -13.64 -35.70
CA ALA A 2 10.85 -12.52 -34.76
C ALA A 2 12.04 -11.56 -34.93
N GLY A 3 11.76 -10.26 -35.02
CA GLY A 3 12.79 -9.22 -35.05
C GLY A 3 13.65 -9.34 -33.80
N TYR A 4 14.95 -9.53 -33.99
CA TYR A 4 15.91 -9.64 -32.89
C TYR A 4 15.89 -8.36 -32.07
N LEU A 5 15.55 -8.47 -30.78
CA LEU A 5 15.68 -7.38 -29.82
C LEU A 5 17.16 -7.04 -29.68
N GLN A 6 17.54 -5.83 -30.06
CA GLN A 6 18.92 -5.37 -29.92
C GLN A 6 19.25 -5.25 -28.42
N GLN A 7 20.20 -6.06 -27.96
CA GLN A 7 20.65 -6.01 -26.57
C GLN A 7 21.66 -4.86 -26.39
N ASP A 8 21.26 -3.88 -25.57
CA ASP A 8 22.14 -2.80 -25.13
C ASP A 8 22.81 -3.20 -23.81
N PRO A 9 24.15 -3.32 -23.77
CA PRO A 9 24.87 -3.68 -22.55
C PRO A 9 24.66 -2.70 -21.39
N ALA A 10 24.37 -1.43 -21.67
CA ALA A 10 24.10 -0.43 -20.64
C ALA A 10 22.75 -0.72 -19.95
N VAL A 11 21.73 -1.06 -20.74
CA VAL A 11 20.40 -1.43 -20.22
C VAL A 11 20.48 -2.70 -19.38
N GLU A 12 21.18 -3.72 -19.88
CA GLU A 12 21.36 -4.97 -19.12
C GLU A 12 22.09 -4.76 -17.80
N LYS A 13 23.14 -3.94 -17.79
CA LYS A 13 23.86 -3.59 -16.56
C LYS A 13 22.93 -2.87 -15.58
N TRP A 14 22.12 -1.93 -16.05
CA TRP A 14 21.15 -1.23 -15.21
C TRP A 14 20.11 -2.17 -14.61
N ILE A 15 19.56 -3.08 -15.42
CA ILE A 15 18.62 -4.13 -14.96
C ILE A 15 19.30 -4.99 -13.88
N ARG A 16 20.50 -5.51 -14.15
CA ARG A 16 21.26 -6.34 -13.19
C ARG A 16 21.54 -5.63 -11.87
N MET A 17 21.81 -4.32 -11.88
CA MET A 17 22.01 -3.54 -10.64
C MET A 17 20.75 -3.51 -9.77
N ARG A 18 19.56 -3.39 -10.37
CA ARG A 18 18.29 -3.38 -9.63
C ARG A 18 17.92 -4.76 -9.12
N GLU A 19 18.08 -5.79 -9.95
CA GLU A 19 17.83 -7.17 -9.56
C GLU A 19 18.75 -7.64 -8.42
N SER A 20 20.01 -7.20 -8.42
CA SER A 20 20.99 -7.57 -7.39
C SER A 20 21.01 -6.65 -6.16
N THR A 21 20.07 -5.69 -6.06
CA THR A 21 20.04 -4.70 -4.96
C THR A 21 19.94 -5.37 -3.59
N ALA A 22 19.14 -6.44 -3.45
CA ALA A 22 18.98 -7.16 -2.19
C ALA A 22 20.30 -7.78 -1.68
N LYS A 23 21.17 -8.26 -2.58
CA LYS A 23 22.45 -8.89 -2.23
C LYS A 23 23.45 -7.89 -1.62
N HIS A 24 23.32 -6.61 -1.97
CA HIS A 24 24.23 -5.55 -1.55
C HIS A 24 23.61 -4.63 -0.49
N PHE A 25 22.42 -5.00 0.02
CA PHE A 25 21.74 -4.22 1.03
C PHE A 25 22.48 -4.30 2.37
N ARG A 26 22.56 -3.16 3.07
CA ARG A 26 23.15 -3.06 4.41
C ARG A 26 22.24 -2.28 5.34
N TRP A 27 22.09 -2.77 6.56
CA TRP A 27 21.44 -2.04 7.64
C TRP A 27 22.38 -0.95 8.15
N ASN A 28 22.09 0.28 7.75
CA ASN A 28 22.72 1.49 8.27
C ASN A 28 21.63 2.41 8.82
N ALA A 29 22.01 3.42 9.61
CA ALA A 29 21.05 4.32 10.26
C ALA A 29 20.07 4.97 9.26
N ARG A 30 20.55 5.30 8.05
CA ARG A 30 19.71 5.87 6.98
C ARG A 30 18.66 4.88 6.49
N ASN A 31 19.06 3.66 6.15
CA ASN A 31 18.18 2.62 5.61
C ASN A 31 17.18 2.15 6.67
N VAL A 32 17.62 1.98 7.93
CA VAL A 32 16.73 1.63 9.05
C VAL A 32 15.66 2.70 9.23
N ARG A 33 16.03 4.00 9.20
CA ARG A 33 15.07 5.10 9.29
C ARG A 33 14.06 5.07 8.13
N THR A 34 14.53 4.90 6.89
CA THR A 34 13.66 4.84 5.72
C THR A 34 12.69 3.66 5.79
N VAL A 35 13.19 2.47 6.13
CA VAL A 35 12.36 1.25 6.26
C VAL A 35 11.36 1.40 7.40
N GLY A 36 11.76 1.95 8.55
CA GLY A 36 10.85 2.17 9.67
C GLY A 36 9.74 3.17 9.34
N ILE A 37 10.08 4.30 8.72
CA ILE A 37 9.10 5.33 8.35
C ILE A 37 8.14 4.81 7.28
N LEU A 38 8.67 4.31 6.15
CA LEU A 38 7.85 3.93 5.00
C LEU A 38 7.15 2.58 5.19
N GLY A 39 7.80 1.65 5.89
CA GLY A 39 7.30 0.29 6.06
C GLY A 39 6.38 0.11 7.27
N LEU A 40 6.49 0.96 8.29
CA LEU A 40 5.73 0.79 9.53
C LEU A 40 4.94 2.04 9.92
N ILE A 41 5.61 3.18 10.07
CA ILE A 41 4.97 4.40 10.61
C ILE A 41 3.85 4.89 9.69
N ILE A 42 4.12 5.01 8.38
CA ILE A 42 3.13 5.49 7.42
C ILE A 42 1.94 4.52 7.30
N PRO A 43 2.13 3.21 7.04
CA PRO A 43 1.02 2.27 6.98
C PRO A 43 0.20 2.20 8.27
N ALA A 44 0.86 2.20 9.43
CA ALA A 44 0.17 2.21 10.72
C ALA A 44 -0.65 3.49 10.93
N GLY A 45 -0.08 4.65 10.57
CA GLY A 45 -0.79 5.93 10.65
C GLY A 45 -2.01 5.97 9.72
N ILE A 46 -1.88 5.47 8.49
CA ILE A 46 -3.01 5.37 7.55
C ILE A 46 -4.09 4.43 8.10
N LEU A 47 -3.70 3.26 8.61
CA LEU A 47 -4.65 2.29 9.16
C LEU A 47 -5.39 2.85 10.38
N TYR A 48 -4.67 3.51 11.28
CA TYR A 48 -5.25 4.16 12.46
C TYR A 48 -6.28 5.24 12.07
N LEU A 49 -5.92 6.13 11.13
CA LEU A 49 -6.86 7.14 10.63
C LEU A 49 -8.04 6.49 9.92
N ALA A 50 -7.82 5.45 9.13
CA ALA A 50 -8.89 4.74 8.44
C ALA A 50 -9.88 4.11 9.43
N THR A 51 -9.42 3.54 10.54
CA THR A 51 -10.30 2.98 11.57
C THR A 51 -11.05 4.05 12.35
N GLU A 52 -10.40 5.15 12.71
CA GLU A 52 -10.99 6.22 13.51
C GLU A 52 -12.05 7.00 12.71
N TYR A 53 -11.78 7.24 11.42
CA TYR A 53 -12.67 8.00 10.55
C TYR A 53 -13.62 7.13 9.72
N ASN A 54 -13.67 5.82 10.00
CA ASN A 54 -14.60 4.90 9.34
C ASN A 54 -16.04 5.24 9.73
N GLY A 55 -16.83 5.78 8.78
CA GLY A 55 -18.24 6.11 8.99
C GLY A 55 -18.52 7.45 9.68
N THR A 56 -17.49 8.20 10.13
CA THR A 56 -17.68 9.54 10.73
C THR A 56 -17.84 10.64 9.68
N SER A 57 -17.48 10.34 8.43
CA SER A 57 -17.65 11.22 7.28
C SER A 57 -19.13 11.40 6.91
N LYS A 58 -19.79 12.37 7.54
CA LYS A 58 -21.20 12.73 7.31
C LYS A 58 -21.54 13.13 5.86
N TRP A 59 -20.56 13.39 5.00
CA TRP A 59 -20.79 13.70 3.59
C TRP A 59 -21.23 12.48 2.75
N ALA A 60 -20.93 11.25 3.20
CA ALA A 60 -21.47 10.02 2.61
C ALA A 60 -22.91 9.71 3.07
N ALA A 61 -23.43 10.45 4.05
CA ALA A 61 -24.77 10.26 4.62
C ALA A 61 -25.87 11.09 3.93
N GLN A 62 -25.61 11.69 2.76
CA GLN A 62 -26.64 12.38 1.95
C GLN A 62 -27.48 11.43 1.08
N GLY A 63 -27.41 10.11 1.32
CA GLY A 63 -28.32 9.10 0.78
C GLY A 63 -28.52 7.99 1.80
N PRO A 64 -29.72 7.36 1.87
CA PRO A 64 -30.03 6.39 2.92
C PRO A 64 -29.10 5.18 2.81
N SER A 65 -28.26 4.97 3.82
CA SER A 65 -27.37 3.81 3.87
C SER A 65 -28.16 2.56 4.31
N PRO A 66 -28.13 1.46 3.53
CA PRO A 66 -29.03 0.32 3.72
C PRO A 66 -28.52 -0.71 4.76
N LYS A 67 -27.89 -0.26 5.86
CA LYS A 67 -27.26 -1.19 6.82
C LYS A 67 -27.57 -0.94 8.30
N VAL A 68 -28.72 -0.32 8.60
CA VAL A 68 -29.30 -0.37 9.96
C VAL A 68 -30.81 -0.65 9.90
N ALA A 69 -31.28 -1.38 8.89
CA ALA A 69 -32.54 -2.10 9.04
C ALA A 69 -32.25 -3.30 9.95
N ALA A 70 -32.23 -3.03 11.26
CA ALA A 70 -32.34 -4.08 12.25
C ALA A 70 -33.56 -4.92 11.87
N VAL A 71 -33.33 -6.21 11.70
CA VAL A 71 -34.35 -7.23 11.56
C VAL A 71 -35.42 -6.92 12.61
N ALA A 72 -36.64 -6.60 12.15
CA ALA A 72 -37.79 -6.52 13.03
C ALA A 72 -37.99 -7.94 13.59
N GLU A 73 -37.55 -8.14 14.83
CA GLU A 73 -37.99 -9.26 15.65
C GLU A 73 -39.51 -9.15 15.74
N GLU A 74 -40.13 -10.17 15.17
CA GLU A 74 -41.53 -10.51 15.20
C GLU A 74 -41.90 -10.84 16.65
N ASP A 75 -42.56 -9.92 17.36
CA ASP A 75 -43.22 -10.18 18.65
C ASP A 75 -44.25 -9.09 19.00
N ALA A 76 -45.53 -9.32 18.62
CA ALA A 76 -46.78 -9.01 19.34
C ALA A 76 -48.02 -9.19 18.44
#